data_AF-A0AAU0Y0X1-F1
#
_entry.id   AF-A0AAU0Y0X1-F1
#
_cell.length_a   1.000
_cell.length_b   1.000
_cell.length_c   1.000
_cell.angle_alpha   90.00
_cell.angle_beta   90.00
_cell.angle_gamma   90.00
#
_symmetry.space_group_name_H-M   'P 1'
#
loop_
_entity.id
_entity.type
_entity.pdbx_description
1 polymer ?
#
loop_
_entity_poly.entity_id
_entity_poly.type
_entity_poly.pdbx_seq_one_letter_code
_entity_poly.pdbx_strand_id
1 'polypeptide(L)'
;MVLAAAGMLALSGCKGGDLVSYDLPAKSARYTFEAKTNDVKTVWEYTSAKPAKGDAPELSPCMGDVVGSNKEACRPEPLIFLRYDFDLALDNTAKAGETHEITVVGYYQERLTTAPKVSSLKAETSFDGGRTWRLATTRATGRSTFTTTIKNPRRDQAAKGVGLRISATDSEGSTVRQTLPTAYTLR
;
A
#
# COMPACT_ATOMS: atom_id res chain seq x y z
N MET A 1 5.38 -18.37 -21.08
CA MET A 1 5.65 -17.51 -19.91
C MET A 1 6.29 -16.24 -20.47
N VAL A 2 5.50 -15.21 -20.73
CA VAL A 2 5.97 -13.97 -21.36
C VAL A 2 6.17 -12.95 -20.25
N LEU A 3 7.43 -12.58 -19.97
CA LEU A 3 7.73 -11.39 -19.17
C LEU A 3 7.29 -10.17 -20.00
N ALA A 4 6.29 -9.44 -19.51
CA ALA A 4 5.95 -8.13 -20.06
C ALA A 4 6.87 -7.07 -19.43
N ALA A 5 7.33 -6.15 -20.28
CA ALA A 5 8.48 -5.29 -20.13
C ALA A 5 8.47 -4.38 -18.89
N ALA A 6 9.64 -4.21 -18.28
CA ALA A 6 9.93 -3.07 -17.40
C ALA A 6 10.02 -1.80 -18.26
N GLY A 7 8.97 -0.99 -18.26
CA GLY A 7 8.99 0.35 -18.83
C GLY A 7 9.52 1.36 -17.81
N MET A 8 10.70 1.93 -18.04
CA MET A 8 11.09 3.19 -17.39
C MET A 8 10.27 4.31 -18.01
N LEU A 9 9.38 4.92 -17.24
CA LEU A 9 8.72 6.16 -17.62
C LEU A 9 9.49 7.36 -17.03
N ALA A 10 9.96 8.23 -17.92
CA ALA A 10 10.41 9.57 -17.56
C ALA A 10 9.18 10.44 -17.27
N LEU A 11 8.97 10.76 -15.99
CA LEU A 11 7.97 11.73 -15.54
C LEU A 11 8.42 13.13 -15.96
N SER A 12 7.81 13.66 -17.02
CA SER A 12 7.87 15.10 -17.30
C SER A 12 6.84 15.81 -16.42
N GLY A 13 7.32 16.82 -15.70
CA GLY A 13 6.67 17.32 -14.50
C GLY A 13 5.38 18.11 -14.72
N CYS A 14 4.46 17.93 -13.79
CA CYS A 14 3.66 18.99 -13.22
C CYS A 14 3.67 18.79 -11.69
N LYS A 15 3.84 19.87 -10.93
CA LYS A 15 3.80 19.87 -9.45
C LYS A 15 2.35 19.70 -8.94
N GLY A 16 1.67 18.66 -9.41
CA GLY A 16 0.37 18.17 -8.96
C GLY A 16 0.46 16.64 -9.01
N GLY A 17 -0.04 15.96 -7.98
CA GLY A 17 0.30 14.57 -7.65
C GLY A 17 0.45 13.64 -8.85
N ASP A 18 1.46 12.76 -8.79
CA ASP A 18 1.82 11.84 -9.85
C ASP A 18 0.61 10.99 -10.30
N LEU A 19 -0.07 11.45 -11.33
CA LEU A 19 -1.14 10.72 -11.98
C LEU A 19 -0.51 9.71 -12.93
N VAL A 20 -0.47 8.46 -12.49
CA VAL A 20 0.01 7.35 -13.30
C VAL A 20 -1.17 6.74 -14.05
N SER A 21 -1.21 6.96 -15.36
CA SER A 21 -2.12 6.27 -16.29
C SER A 21 -1.32 5.51 -17.34
N TYR A 22 -1.79 4.32 -17.71
CA TYR A 22 -1.18 3.51 -18.76
C TYR A 22 -2.24 2.68 -19.49
N ASP A 23 -1.96 2.35 -20.75
CA ASP A 23 -2.82 1.48 -21.53
C ASP A 23 -2.60 0.02 -21.17
N LEU A 24 -3.69 -0.68 -20.86
CA LEU A 24 -3.67 -2.10 -20.58
C LEU A 24 -3.95 -2.91 -21.86
N PRO A 25 -3.24 -4.03 -22.10
CA PRO A 25 -3.64 -4.97 -23.12
C PRO A 25 -5.03 -5.55 -22.83
N ALA A 26 -5.73 -5.95 -23.89
CA ALA A 26 -7.06 -6.56 -23.77
C ALA A 26 -7.05 -7.88 -23.00
N LYS A 27 -5.94 -8.64 -23.07
CA LYS A 27 -5.78 -9.90 -22.32
C LYS A 27 -5.34 -9.62 -20.89
N SER A 28 -5.89 -10.39 -19.97
CA SER A 28 -5.49 -10.37 -18.57
C SER A 28 -4.04 -10.80 -18.39
N ALA A 29 -3.32 -10.09 -17.52
CA ALA A 29 -1.95 -10.40 -17.12
C ALA A 29 -1.72 -10.05 -15.64
N ARG A 30 -0.65 -10.60 -15.06
CA ARG A 30 -0.14 -10.17 -13.75
C ARG A 30 0.82 -9.00 -13.94
N TYR A 31 0.64 -7.97 -13.12
CA TYR A 31 1.45 -6.77 -13.10
C TYR A 31 2.15 -6.66 -11.76
N THR A 32 3.33 -6.03 -11.80
CA THR A 32 3.99 -5.50 -10.61
C THR A 32 4.05 -3.99 -10.76
N PHE A 33 3.55 -3.26 -9.76
CA PHE A 33 3.71 -1.82 -9.68
C PHE A 33 4.55 -1.49 -8.46
N GLU A 34 5.58 -0.67 -8.64
CA GLU A 34 6.44 -0.20 -7.56
C GLU A 34 6.38 1.33 -7.50
N ALA A 35 6.13 1.86 -6.31
CA ALA A 35 6.21 3.28 -6.02
C ALA A 35 7.14 3.52 -4.83
N LYS A 36 7.88 4.62 -4.89
CA LYS A 36 8.70 5.12 -3.80
C LYS A 36 8.30 6.57 -3.50
N THR A 37 7.88 6.83 -2.28
CA THR A 37 7.55 8.18 -1.80
C THR A 37 8.40 8.46 -0.58
N ASN A 38 9.32 9.42 -0.69
CA ASN A 38 10.44 9.56 0.24
C ASN A 38 11.18 8.21 0.38
N ASP A 39 11.38 7.71 1.60
CA ASP A 39 12.00 6.41 1.84
C ASP A 39 11.00 5.25 1.92
N VAL A 40 9.70 5.51 1.81
CA VAL A 40 8.66 4.47 1.82
C VAL A 40 8.59 3.81 0.44
N LYS A 41 8.79 2.50 0.40
CA LYS A 41 8.65 1.68 -0.81
C LYS A 41 7.38 0.86 -0.73
N THR A 42 6.53 0.92 -1.75
CA THR A 42 5.35 0.07 -1.89
C THR A 42 5.42 -0.71 -3.18
N VAL A 43 5.19 -2.01 -3.09
CA VAL A 43 5.13 -2.92 -4.24
C VAL A 43 3.78 -3.60 -4.25
N TRP A 44 3.06 -3.51 -5.36
CA TRP A 44 1.82 -4.22 -5.60
C TRP A 44 2.05 -5.32 -6.63
N GLU A 45 1.38 -6.45 -6.45
CA GLU A 45 1.23 -7.46 -7.50
C GLU A 45 -0.25 -7.78 -7.67
N TYR A 46 -0.77 -7.63 -8.88
CA TYR A 46 -2.22 -7.74 -9.13
C TYR A 46 -2.48 -8.21 -10.55
N THR A 47 -3.71 -8.62 -10.80
CA THR A 47 -4.17 -9.03 -12.13
C THR A 47 -5.01 -7.91 -12.73
N SER A 48 -4.71 -7.47 -13.95
CA SER A 48 -5.55 -6.48 -14.65
C SER A 48 -5.62 -6.76 -16.16
N ALA A 49 -6.53 -6.07 -16.83
CA ALA A 49 -6.81 -6.13 -18.27
C ALA A 49 -7.56 -4.86 -18.67
N LYS A 50 -7.57 -4.50 -19.96
CA LYS A 50 -8.40 -3.40 -20.45
C LYS A 50 -9.85 -3.54 -19.92
N PRO A 51 -10.41 -2.53 -19.24
CA PRO A 51 -11.77 -2.62 -18.72
C PRO A 51 -12.79 -2.70 -19.87
N ALA A 52 -13.72 -3.65 -19.76
CA ALA A 52 -14.84 -3.77 -20.70
C ALA A 52 -15.97 -2.77 -20.38
N LYS A 53 -16.05 -2.31 -19.13
CA LYS A 53 -17.01 -1.32 -18.62
C LYS A 53 -16.31 -0.37 -17.67
N GLY A 54 -16.75 0.89 -17.66
CA GLY A 54 -16.30 1.86 -16.68
C GLY A 54 -16.73 1.48 -15.27
N ASP A 55 -15.89 1.78 -14.30
CA ASP A 55 -16.10 1.48 -12.87
C ASP A 55 -15.59 2.61 -11.96
N ALA A 56 -15.21 3.74 -12.56
CA ALA A 56 -14.87 4.96 -11.84
C ALA A 56 -16.16 5.68 -11.39
N PRO A 57 -16.27 6.11 -10.12
CA PRO A 57 -17.38 6.94 -9.65
C PRO A 57 -17.33 8.34 -10.27
N GLU A 58 -18.48 9.01 -10.37
CA GLU A 58 -18.57 10.38 -10.90
C GLU A 58 -17.74 11.39 -10.09
N LEU A 59 -17.65 11.21 -8.77
CA LEU A 59 -16.88 12.07 -7.87
C LEU A 59 -15.39 11.71 -7.83
N SER A 60 -14.99 10.59 -8.42
CA SER A 60 -13.60 10.15 -8.56
C SER A 60 -13.35 9.63 -9.98
N PRO A 61 -13.51 10.49 -11.01
CA PRO A 61 -13.42 10.10 -12.40
C PRO A 61 -11.99 9.74 -12.79
N CYS A 62 -11.85 8.97 -13.88
CA CYS A 62 -10.54 8.81 -14.48
C CYS A 62 -10.05 10.13 -15.08
N MET A 63 -8.74 10.39 -14.98
CA MET A 63 -8.18 11.65 -15.45
C MET A 63 -8.44 11.90 -16.95
N GLY A 64 -8.44 10.84 -17.76
CA GLY A 64 -8.77 10.91 -19.18
C GLY A 64 -10.13 11.55 -19.47
N ASP A 65 -11.12 11.27 -18.61
CA ASP A 65 -12.45 11.86 -18.70
C ASP A 65 -12.42 13.35 -18.32
N VAL A 66 -11.69 13.69 -17.24
CA VAL A 66 -11.57 15.07 -16.72
C VAL A 66 -10.89 16.00 -17.71
N VAL A 67 -9.80 15.56 -18.34
CA VAL A 67 -9.06 16.37 -19.31
C VAL A 67 -9.57 16.21 -20.75
N GLY A 68 -10.62 15.40 -20.95
CA GLY A 68 -11.22 15.15 -22.26
C GLY A 68 -10.32 14.42 -23.26
N SER A 69 -9.26 13.75 -22.80
CA SER A 69 -8.25 13.10 -23.64
C SER A 69 -8.62 11.67 -24.02
N ASN A 70 -9.47 10.99 -23.24
CA ASN A 70 -9.93 9.64 -23.48
C ASN A 70 -11.32 9.42 -22.84
N LYS A 71 -12.26 8.83 -23.59
CA LYS A 71 -13.63 8.49 -23.12
C LYS A 71 -13.91 6.99 -23.14
N GLU A 72 -12.87 6.17 -23.31
CA GLU A 72 -13.01 4.73 -23.21
C GLU A 72 -13.42 4.31 -21.79
N ALA A 73 -13.93 3.08 -21.66
CA ALA A 73 -14.16 2.49 -20.36
C ALA A 73 -12.88 2.61 -19.49
N CYS A 74 -13.05 3.07 -18.25
CA CYS A 74 -11.95 3.24 -17.32
C CYS A 74 -12.34 2.80 -15.90
N ARG A 75 -11.36 2.29 -15.15
CA ARG A 75 -11.53 1.91 -13.75
C ARG A 75 -10.24 2.18 -12.96
N PRO A 76 -10.32 2.36 -11.64
CA PRO A 76 -9.14 2.28 -10.79
C PRO A 76 -8.48 0.91 -10.93
N GLU A 77 -7.15 0.86 -10.81
CA GLU A 77 -6.46 -0.43 -10.77
C GLU A 77 -6.74 -1.14 -9.43
N PRO A 78 -6.74 -2.48 -9.39
CA PRO A 78 -7.05 -3.25 -8.18
C PRO A 78 -5.87 -3.26 -7.19
N LEU A 79 -5.34 -2.08 -6.88
CA LEU A 79 -4.26 -1.88 -5.93
C LEU A 79 -4.82 -1.85 -4.51
N ILE A 80 -4.27 -2.72 -3.63
CA ILE A 80 -4.57 -2.66 -2.20
C ILE A 80 -3.82 -1.48 -1.58
N PHE A 81 -4.55 -0.49 -1.07
CA PHE A 81 -4.00 0.59 -0.27
C PHE A 81 -4.06 0.24 1.22
N LEU A 82 -3.09 0.76 1.98
CA LEU A 82 -2.99 0.55 3.43
C LEU A 82 -3.18 1.89 4.14
N ARG A 83 -4.11 1.91 5.11
CA ARG A 83 -4.31 3.03 6.01
C ARG A 83 -3.86 2.62 7.40
N TYR A 84 -3.14 3.51 8.07
CA TYR A 84 -2.59 3.26 9.40
C TYR A 84 -3.25 4.15 10.42
N ASP A 85 -3.56 3.55 11.56
CA ASP A 85 -3.69 4.25 12.83
C ASP A 85 -2.60 3.72 13.75
N PHE A 86 -1.62 4.56 14.04
CA PHE A 86 -0.45 4.18 14.83
C PHE A 86 -0.63 4.42 16.33
N ASP A 87 -1.70 5.08 16.78
CA ASP A 87 -1.90 5.42 18.21
C ASP A 87 -0.66 6.05 18.88
N LEU A 88 0.02 6.96 18.19
CA LEU A 88 1.24 7.60 18.69
C LEU A 88 0.92 8.82 19.56
N ALA A 89 1.88 9.18 20.41
CA ALA A 89 1.88 10.52 20.99
C ALA A 89 2.03 11.60 19.90
N LEU A 90 1.64 12.84 20.21
CA LEU A 90 1.63 13.97 19.27
C LEU A 90 3.01 14.30 18.67
N ASP A 91 4.10 13.85 19.31
CA ASP A 91 5.47 13.98 18.83
C ASP A 91 5.92 12.81 17.92
N ASN A 92 4.98 11.97 17.47
CA ASN A 92 5.21 10.75 16.68
C ASN A 92 6.08 9.70 17.40
N THR A 93 5.92 9.58 18.72
CA THR A 93 6.60 8.59 19.53
C THR A 93 5.66 7.53 20.13
N ALA A 94 6.21 6.35 20.36
CA ALA A 94 5.64 5.33 21.24
C ALA A 94 6.59 5.10 22.42
N LYS A 95 6.08 4.52 23.51
CA LYS A 95 6.92 4.22 24.69
C LYS A 95 7.94 3.13 24.37
N ALA A 96 9.18 3.33 24.81
CA ALA A 96 10.20 2.30 24.79
C ALA A 96 9.91 1.18 25.82
N GLY A 97 10.31 -0.05 25.53
CA GLY A 97 10.21 -1.20 26.43
C GLY A 97 8.80 -1.72 26.67
N GLU A 98 7.77 -1.08 26.10
CA GLU A 98 6.37 -1.48 26.21
C GLU A 98 5.85 -2.12 24.92
N THR A 99 4.72 -2.81 25.03
CA THR A 99 3.99 -3.28 23.87
C THR A 99 3.15 -2.14 23.31
N HIS A 100 3.15 -2.01 21.98
CA HIS A 100 2.44 -0.98 21.24
C HIS A 100 1.56 -1.64 20.18
N GLU A 101 0.29 -1.26 20.09
CA GLU A 101 -0.63 -1.77 19.07
C GLU A 101 -0.83 -0.72 17.98
N ILE A 102 -0.90 -1.18 16.73
CA ILE A 102 -1.23 -0.36 15.58
C ILE A 102 -2.40 -1.01 14.84
N THR A 103 -3.28 -0.20 14.26
CA THR A 103 -4.36 -0.68 13.40
C THR A 103 -4.01 -0.41 11.94
N VAL A 104 -4.23 -1.42 11.09
CA VAL A 104 -4.04 -1.34 9.65
C VAL A 104 -5.34 -1.72 8.95
N VAL A 105 -5.80 -0.84 8.05
CA VAL A 105 -6.97 -1.08 7.22
C VAL A 105 -6.53 -1.19 5.77
N GLY A 106 -6.84 -2.33 5.14
CA GLY A 106 -6.71 -2.52 3.70
C GLY A 106 -7.95 -1.99 2.98
N TYR A 107 -7.76 -1.19 1.93
CA TYR A 107 -8.85 -0.61 1.15
C TYR A 107 -8.45 -0.44 -0.32
N TYR A 108 -9.41 -0.11 -1.18
CA TYR A 108 -9.20 0.20 -2.58
C TYR A 108 -9.63 1.64 -2.87
N GLN A 109 -9.12 2.20 -3.97
CA GLN A 109 -9.73 3.40 -4.54
C GLN A 109 -11.23 3.18 -4.78
N GLU A 110 -12.01 4.24 -4.60
CA GLU A 110 -13.46 4.21 -4.75
C GLU A 110 -13.84 3.74 -6.15
N ARG A 111 -14.86 2.89 -6.23
CA ARG A 111 -15.33 2.23 -7.46
C ARG A 111 -16.80 1.88 -7.34
N LEU A 112 -17.47 1.72 -8.48
CA LEU A 112 -18.90 1.41 -8.55
C LEU A 112 -19.20 -0.05 -8.14
N THR A 113 -18.28 -0.97 -8.43
CA THR A 113 -18.38 -2.39 -8.09
C THR A 113 -17.75 -2.70 -6.74
N THR A 114 -18.20 -3.78 -6.10
CA THR A 114 -17.62 -4.26 -4.85
C THR A 114 -16.17 -4.69 -5.05
N ALA A 115 -15.25 -4.10 -4.30
CA ALA A 115 -13.84 -4.48 -4.32
C ALA A 115 -13.59 -5.84 -3.64
N PRO A 116 -12.51 -6.55 -4.00
CA PRO A 116 -12.08 -7.75 -3.29
C PRO A 116 -11.84 -7.47 -1.80
N LYS A 117 -12.04 -8.48 -0.95
CA LYS A 117 -11.78 -8.33 0.48
C LYS A 117 -10.30 -8.55 0.75
N VAL A 118 -9.63 -7.60 1.40
CA VAL A 118 -8.31 -7.85 1.99
C VAL A 118 -8.47 -8.89 3.09
N SER A 119 -7.92 -10.08 2.85
CA SER A 119 -8.21 -11.32 3.59
C SER A 119 -7.13 -11.65 4.62
N SER A 120 -5.91 -11.17 4.40
CA SER A 120 -4.77 -11.41 5.30
C SER A 120 -3.82 -10.22 5.34
N LEU A 121 -3.14 -10.07 6.48
CA LEU A 121 -2.08 -9.10 6.69
C LEU A 121 -0.97 -9.71 7.55
N LYS A 122 0.27 -9.44 7.15
CA LYS A 122 1.49 -9.80 7.87
C LYS A 122 2.27 -8.52 8.13
N ALA A 123 2.66 -8.32 9.39
CA ALA A 123 3.53 -7.23 9.78
C ALA A 123 4.89 -7.74 10.27
N GLU A 124 5.94 -7.04 9.87
CA GLU A 124 7.30 -7.24 10.33
C GLU A 124 7.83 -5.91 10.88
N THR A 125 8.58 -5.98 11.98
CA THR A 125 9.22 -4.83 12.62
C THR A 125 10.73 -4.91 12.50
N SER A 126 11.37 -3.75 12.41
CA SER A 126 12.82 -3.59 12.47
C SER A 126 13.20 -2.54 13.51
N PHE A 127 14.26 -2.80 14.25
CA PHE A 127 14.81 -1.87 15.25
C PHE A 127 16.25 -1.47 14.93
N ASP A 128 16.87 -2.04 13.90
CA ASP A 128 18.27 -1.85 13.53
C ASP A 128 18.44 -1.06 12.22
N GLY A 129 17.44 -0.25 11.87
CA GLY A 129 17.41 0.54 10.63
C GLY A 129 17.17 -0.31 9.38
N GLY A 130 16.36 -1.36 9.48
CA GLY A 130 15.92 -2.17 8.36
C GLY A 130 16.87 -3.32 7.98
N ARG A 131 17.90 -3.62 8.79
CA ARG A 131 18.85 -4.71 8.52
C ARG A 131 18.23 -6.06 8.82
N THR A 132 17.49 -6.18 9.93
CA THR A 132 16.71 -7.36 10.28
C THR A 132 15.24 -7.02 10.43
N TRP A 133 14.39 -7.98 10.07
CA TRP A 133 12.93 -7.88 10.09
C TRP A 133 12.38 -9.06 10.88
N ARG A 134 11.55 -8.79 11.89
CA ARG A 134 10.99 -9.80 12.79
C ARG A 134 9.47 -9.75 12.72
N LEU A 135 8.81 -10.90 12.76
CA LEU A 135 7.35 -10.97 12.77
C LEU A 135 6.78 -10.24 13.99
N ALA A 136 5.78 -9.40 13.73
CA ALA A 136 4.92 -8.84 14.77
C ALA A 136 3.60 -9.62 14.81
N THR A 137 3.04 -9.81 16.00
CA THR A 137 1.77 -10.53 16.14
C THR A 137 0.67 -9.73 15.48
N THR A 138 0.01 -10.30 14.48
CA THR A 138 -1.06 -9.64 13.73
C THR A 138 -2.35 -10.44 13.83
N ARG A 139 -3.49 -9.76 14.02
CA ARG A 139 -4.82 -10.39 14.11
C ARG A 139 -5.82 -9.60 13.28
N ALA A 140 -6.76 -10.30 12.65
CA ALA A 140 -7.91 -9.64 12.04
C ALA A 140 -8.90 -9.22 13.12
N THR A 141 -9.36 -7.98 13.08
CA THR A 141 -10.30 -7.40 14.05
C THR A 141 -11.58 -6.88 13.41
N GLY A 142 -11.64 -6.86 12.07
CA GLY A 142 -12.82 -6.43 11.33
C GLY A 142 -12.73 -6.77 9.86
N ARG A 143 -13.62 -6.17 9.06
CA ARG A 143 -13.57 -6.30 7.59
C ARG A 143 -12.36 -5.56 7.06
N SER A 144 -11.36 -6.30 6.61
CA SER A 144 -10.10 -5.73 6.08
C SER A 144 -9.34 -4.85 7.08
N THR A 145 -9.65 -5.02 8.38
CA THR A 145 -9.02 -4.34 9.51
C THR A 145 -8.24 -5.35 10.33
N PHE A 146 -6.99 -4.99 10.65
CA PHE A 146 -6.06 -5.83 11.37
C PHE A 146 -5.39 -5.00 12.47
N THR A 147 -5.11 -5.62 13.60
CA THR A 147 -4.20 -5.05 14.61
C THR A 147 -2.88 -5.77 14.59
N THR A 148 -1.80 -5.01 14.74
CA THR A 148 -0.43 -5.52 14.87
C THR A 148 0.14 -5.07 16.20
N THR A 149 0.57 -6.04 17.01
CA THR A 149 1.19 -5.84 18.30
C THR A 149 2.71 -5.87 18.17
N ILE A 150 3.37 -4.76 18.49
CA ILE A 150 4.82 -4.55 18.41
C ILE A 150 5.38 -4.49 19.83
N LYS A 151 6.38 -5.33 20.13
CA LYS A 151 7.12 -5.26 21.39
C LYS A 151 8.29 -4.30 21.21
N ASN A 152 8.14 -3.05 21.63
CA ASN A 152 9.18 -2.04 21.45
C ASN A 152 10.38 -2.37 22.36
N PRO A 153 11.61 -2.30 21.84
CA PRO A 153 12.80 -2.46 22.65
C PRO A 153 13.05 -1.19 23.49
N ARG A 154 14.15 -1.17 24.24
CA ARG A 154 14.64 0.08 24.84
C ARG A 154 15.02 1.09 23.74
N ARG A 155 14.99 2.37 24.06
CA ARG A 155 15.24 3.46 23.09
C ARG A 155 16.61 3.36 22.41
N ASP A 156 17.65 2.99 23.15
CA ASP A 156 19.03 2.81 22.64
C ASP A 156 19.12 1.72 21.57
N GLN A 157 18.27 0.70 21.65
CA GLN A 157 18.24 -0.43 20.72
C GLN A 157 17.49 -0.12 19.41
N ALA A 158 16.79 1.02 19.34
CA ALA A 158 16.08 1.51 18.17
C ALA A 158 16.41 2.98 17.88
N ALA A 159 17.70 3.35 17.95
CA ALA A 159 18.15 4.73 17.78
C ALA A 159 17.75 5.39 16.43
N LYS A 160 17.47 4.59 15.40
CA LYS A 160 16.98 5.04 14.08
C LYS A 160 15.44 5.01 13.95
N GLY A 161 14.74 4.75 15.04
CA GLY A 161 13.31 4.51 15.09
C GLY A 161 12.92 3.06 14.78
N VAL A 162 11.62 2.80 14.83
CA VAL A 162 11.01 1.51 14.51
C VAL A 162 10.62 1.51 13.03
N GLY A 163 11.15 0.56 12.27
CA GLY A 163 10.75 0.31 10.89
C GLY A 163 9.63 -0.73 10.81
N LEU A 164 8.75 -0.58 9.82
CA LEU A 164 7.64 -1.52 9.57
C LEU A 164 7.64 -2.01 8.13
N ARG A 165 7.33 -3.28 7.95
CA ARG A 165 7.04 -3.87 6.65
C ARG A 165 5.71 -4.61 6.75
N ILE A 166 4.76 -4.14 5.96
CA ILE A 166 3.38 -4.62 5.97
C ILE A 166 3.09 -5.27 4.63
N SER A 167 2.68 -6.53 4.65
CA SER A 167 2.24 -7.27 3.46
C SER A 167 0.78 -7.65 3.63
N ALA A 168 -0.05 -7.42 2.63
CA ALA A 168 -1.46 -7.82 2.64
C ALA A 168 -1.84 -8.51 1.33
N THR A 169 -2.83 -9.40 1.42
CA THR A 169 -3.36 -10.15 0.27
C THR A 169 -4.88 -10.09 0.30
N ASP A 170 -5.51 -9.98 -0.87
CA ASP A 170 -6.96 -10.00 -1.00
C ASP A 170 -7.53 -11.40 -1.30
N SER A 171 -8.85 -11.47 -1.54
CA SER A 171 -9.56 -12.70 -1.88
C SER A 171 -9.33 -13.18 -3.32
N GLU A 172 -8.68 -12.37 -4.17
CA GLU A 172 -8.43 -12.63 -5.59
C GLU A 172 -6.94 -12.84 -5.91
N GLY A 173 -6.07 -12.77 -4.90
CA GLY A 173 -4.63 -12.99 -5.01
C GLY A 173 -3.83 -11.74 -5.39
N SER A 174 -4.41 -10.54 -5.30
CA SER A 174 -3.62 -9.31 -5.34
C SER A 174 -2.87 -9.14 -4.02
N THR A 175 -1.68 -8.58 -4.08
CA THR A 175 -0.81 -8.34 -2.93
C THR A 175 -0.34 -6.90 -2.91
N VAL A 176 -0.07 -6.41 -1.70
CA VAL A 176 0.70 -5.19 -1.47
C VAL A 176 1.77 -5.48 -0.42
N ARG A 177 2.96 -4.95 -0.61
CA ARG A 177 4.04 -4.91 0.38
C ARG A 177 4.57 -3.49 0.51
N GLN A 178 4.33 -2.86 1.65
CA GLN A 178 4.85 -1.55 1.98
C GLN A 178 5.97 -1.66 3.02
N THR A 179 7.11 -1.01 2.77
CA THR A 179 8.23 -0.91 3.71
C THR A 179 8.39 0.55 4.11
N LEU A 180 8.21 0.81 5.40
CA LEU A 180 8.43 2.08 6.08
C LEU A 180 9.75 1.97 6.87
N PRO A 181 10.87 2.53 6.38
CA PRO A 181 12.15 2.39 7.08
C PRO A 181 12.14 2.94 8.50
N THR A 182 11.40 4.03 8.72
CA THR A 182 11.10 4.62 10.03
C THR A 182 9.62 4.97 10.08
N ALA A 183 8.82 4.16 10.78
CA ALA A 183 7.39 4.38 11.00
C ALA A 183 7.14 5.33 12.18
N TYR A 184 7.89 5.18 13.27
CA TYR A 184 7.82 6.04 14.46
C TYR A 184 9.11 5.94 15.29
N THR A 185 9.26 6.79 16.30
CA THR A 185 10.42 6.76 17.22
C THR A 185 10.02 6.38 18.65
N LEU A 186 10.99 6.06 19.50
CA LEU A 186 10.74 5.65 20.89
C LEU A 186 11.12 6.76 21.87
N ARG A 187 10.28 6.96 22.88
CA ARG A 187 10.54 7.84 24.03
C ARG A 187 10.82 7.06 25.30
#